data_AF-A0AAJ7JG70-F1
#
_entry.id   AF-A0AAJ7JG70-F1
#
_cell.length_a   1.000
_cell.length_b   1.000
_cell.length_c   1.000
_cell.angle_alpha   90.00
_cell.angle_beta   90.00
_cell.angle_gamma   90.00
#
_symmetry.space_group_name_H-M   'P 1'
#
loop_
_entity.id
_entity.type
_entity.pdbx_description
1 polymer ?
#
loop_
_entity_poly.entity_id
_entity_poly.type
_entity_poly.pdbx_seq_one_letter_code
_entity_poly.pdbx_strand_id
1 'polypeptide(L)'
;MLIIIPGDVLEQHYEILKGEWNKWSFYRTRNMAVSGMSIGIVCHYWYKYLDAKLPGRGINIVLKKVVIDQLVCSPLCITMFFLTLGILENNSWSELKEEVLKKAHRLYIAEWVIWPPAQLFNFYFLPTRYRVLYDNTISLGYDVYTSQVKHDNVTANARSMKL
;
A
#
# COMPACT_ATOMS: atom_id res chain seq x y z
N MET A 1 -2.98 3.40 8.93
CA MET A 1 -2.38 4.43 8.05
C MET A 1 -1.40 5.40 8.68
N LEU A 2 -1.17 5.38 10.00
CA LEU A 2 -0.08 6.16 10.59
C LEU A 2 1.31 5.52 10.36
N ILE A 3 1.35 4.28 9.85
CA ILE A 3 2.55 3.46 9.69
C ILE A 3 3.29 3.73 8.36
N ILE A 4 2.63 4.40 7.41
CA ILE A 4 3.23 4.73 6.12
C ILE A 4 4.41 5.70 6.25
N ILE A 5 4.38 6.56 7.28
CA ILE A 5 5.48 7.49 7.61
C ILE A 5 6.72 6.72 8.07
N PRO A 6 6.67 5.89 9.14
CA PRO A 6 7.84 5.11 9.53
C PRO A 6 8.29 4.12 8.47
N GLY A 7 7.37 3.55 7.67
CA GLY A 7 7.72 2.69 6.53
C GLY A 7 8.57 3.43 5.49
N ASP A 8 8.14 4.63 5.07
CA ASP A 8 8.92 5.45 4.13
C ASP A 8 10.26 5.93 4.71
N VAL A 9 10.31 6.25 6.01
CA VAL A 9 11.57 6.62 6.69
C VAL A 9 12.56 5.46 6.70
N LEU A 10 12.10 4.24 6.96
CA LEU A 10 12.94 3.04 6.92
C LEU A 10 13.48 2.78 5.51
N GLU A 11 12.64 2.94 4.49
CA GLU A 11 13.08 2.76 3.11
C GLU A 11 14.11 3.81 2.68
N GLN A 12 13.86 5.09 2.98
CA GLN A 12 14.84 6.14 2.69
C GLN A 12 16.16 5.91 3.43
N HIS A 13 16.11 5.40 4.67
CA HIS A 13 17.32 5.03 5.39
C HIS A 13 18.08 3.89 4.71
N TYR A 14 17.37 2.87 4.22
CA TYR A 14 17.94 1.75 3.49
C TYR A 14 18.59 2.17 2.16
N GLU A 15 17.93 3.03 1.39
CA GLU A 15 18.45 3.59 0.13
C GLU A 15 19.73 4.44 0.37
N ILE A 16 19.77 5.21 1.46
CA ILE A 16 20.98 5.98 1.85
C ILE A 16 22.13 5.04 2.22
N LEU A 17 21.86 3.95 2.95
CA LEU A 17 22.87 2.95 3.30
C LEU A 17 23.44 2.23 2.07
N LYS A 18 22.62 2.01 1.03
CA LYS A 18 23.07 1.46 -0.26
C LYS A 18 23.84 2.46 -1.13
N GLY A 19 23.84 3.75 -0.77
CA GLY A 19 24.44 4.81 -1.57
C GLY A 19 23.62 5.19 -2.82
N GLU A 20 22.37 4.73 -2.93
CA GLU A 20 21.46 5.07 -4.03
C GLU A 20 20.88 6.48 -3.86
N TRP A 21 20.89 7.01 -2.63
CA TRP A 21 20.34 8.32 -2.29
C TRP A 21 21.27 9.10 -1.33
N ASN A 22 21.48 10.39 -1.58
CA ASN A 22 22.47 11.19 -0.84
C ASN A 22 21.92 11.96 0.38
N LYS A 23 20.61 12.29 0.41
CA LYS A 23 19.97 13.07 1.49
C LYS A 23 18.52 12.65 1.73
N TRP A 24 18.10 12.66 2.99
CA TRP A 24 16.71 12.41 3.38
C TRP A 24 15.73 13.41 2.74
N SER A 25 14.56 12.95 2.30
CA SER A 25 13.54 13.74 1.59
C SER A 25 12.25 13.83 2.39
N PHE A 26 12.06 14.97 3.05
CA PHE A 26 10.80 15.28 3.74
C PHE A 26 9.60 15.33 2.77
N TYR A 27 9.83 15.77 1.53
CA TYR A 27 8.78 15.90 0.52
C TYR A 27 8.19 14.55 0.13
N ARG A 28 9.03 13.52 -0.02
CA ARG A 28 8.62 12.13 -0.29
C ARG A 28 7.76 11.59 0.85
N THR A 29 8.25 11.69 2.09
CA THR A 29 7.53 11.22 3.27
C THR A 29 6.19 11.94 3.45
N ARG A 30 6.15 13.26 3.21
CA ARG A 30 4.90 14.04 3.23
C ARG A 30 3.92 13.54 2.16
N ASN A 31 4.37 13.32 0.93
CA ASN A 31 3.49 12.89 -0.16
C ASN A 31 2.93 11.48 0.11
N MET A 32 3.77 10.56 0.60
CA MET A 32 3.37 9.24 1.07
C MET A 32 2.32 9.34 2.20
N ALA A 33 2.53 10.23 3.17
CA ALA A 33 1.60 10.44 4.28
C ALA A 33 0.23 10.97 3.81
N VAL A 34 0.22 11.97 2.91
CA VAL A 34 -1.03 12.52 2.36
C VAL A 34 -1.79 11.46 1.56
N SER A 35 -1.09 10.70 0.72
CA SER A 35 -1.68 9.59 -0.03
C SER A 35 -2.27 8.52 0.88
N GLY A 36 -1.53 8.11 1.91
CA GLY A 36 -2.03 7.20 2.94
C GLY A 36 -3.30 7.74 3.62
N MET A 37 -3.32 9.01 4.01
CA MET A 37 -4.49 9.63 4.64
C MET A 37 -5.72 9.60 3.72
N SER A 38 -5.55 9.93 2.44
CA SER A 38 -6.63 9.90 1.44
C SER A 38 -7.26 8.51 1.32
N ILE A 39 -6.43 7.47 1.22
CA ILE A 39 -6.91 6.08 1.16
C ILE A 39 -7.62 5.70 2.47
N GLY A 40 -7.15 6.19 3.62
CA GLY A 40 -7.76 5.89 4.91
C GLY A 40 -9.19 6.37 5.06
N ILE A 41 -9.47 7.55 4.50
CA ILE A 41 -10.83 8.08 4.43
C ILE A 41 -11.69 7.16 3.56
N VAL A 42 -11.20 6.75 2.38
CA VAL A 42 -11.91 5.83 1.48
C VAL A 42 -12.20 4.48 2.17
N CYS A 43 -11.18 3.87 2.78
CA CYS A 43 -11.33 2.61 3.53
C CYS A 43 -12.34 2.75 4.67
N HIS A 44 -12.37 3.87 5.40
CA HIS A 44 -13.32 4.08 6.48
C HIS A 44 -14.77 4.02 5.98
N TYR A 45 -15.10 4.73 4.90
CA TYR A 45 -16.44 4.70 4.32
C TYR A 45 -16.75 3.35 3.68
N TRP A 46 -15.77 2.71 3.04
CA TRP A 46 -15.92 1.39 2.46
C TRP A 46 -16.28 0.33 3.49
N TYR A 47 -15.56 0.26 4.61
CA TYR A 47 -15.86 -0.71 5.67
C TYR A 47 -17.23 -0.46 6.30
N LYS A 48 -17.65 0.80 6.48
CA LYS A 48 -19.01 1.11 6.92
C LYS A 48 -20.07 0.61 5.94
N TYR A 49 -19.84 0.77 4.64
CA TYR A 49 -20.73 0.24 3.60
C TYR A 49 -20.79 -1.30 3.63
N LEU A 50 -19.64 -1.95 3.74
CA LEU A 50 -19.51 -3.40 3.75
C LEU A 50 -20.19 -4.03 4.98
N ASP A 51 -20.05 -3.42 6.15
CA ASP A 51 -20.69 -3.87 7.38
C ASP A 51 -22.21 -3.67 7.35
N ALA A 52 -22.69 -2.61 6.72
CA ALA A 52 -24.12 -2.38 6.52
C ALA A 52 -24.74 -3.39 5.54
N LYS A 53 -24.02 -3.76 4.47
CA LYS A 53 -24.49 -4.71 3.45
C LYS A 53 -24.37 -6.17 3.84
N LEU A 54 -23.37 -6.52 4.65
CA LEU A 54 -23.10 -7.89 5.09
C LEU A 54 -23.05 -7.95 6.63
N PRO A 55 -24.19 -7.84 7.31
CA PRO A 55 -24.24 -7.92 8.77
C PRO A 55 -23.94 -9.35 9.23
N GLY A 56 -23.05 -9.49 10.23
CA GLY A 56 -22.71 -10.78 10.84
C GLY A 56 -21.21 -11.06 10.90
N ARG A 57 -20.85 -12.05 11.74
CA ARG A 57 -19.46 -12.44 12.03
C ARG A 57 -19.16 -13.91 11.73
N GLY A 58 -20.07 -14.61 11.06
CA GLY A 58 -19.85 -16.00 10.65
C GLY A 58 -18.70 -16.11 9.64
N ILE A 59 -17.94 -17.21 9.68
CA ILE A 59 -16.77 -17.43 8.82
C ILE A 59 -17.07 -17.21 7.33
N ASN A 60 -18.25 -17.65 6.87
CA ASN A 60 -18.70 -17.48 5.48
C ASN A 60 -18.94 -16.00 5.11
N ILE A 61 -19.40 -15.18 6.06
CA ILE A 61 -19.60 -13.75 5.86
C ILE A 61 -18.25 -13.03 5.83
N VAL A 62 -17.33 -13.41 6.73
CA VAL A 62 -15.97 -12.86 6.77
C VAL A 62 -15.23 -13.17 5.48
N LEU A 63 -15.28 -14.41 4.98
CA LEU A 63 -14.65 -14.78 3.71
C LEU A 63 -15.22 -14.00 2.53
N LYS A 64 -16.56 -13.82 2.46
CA LYS A 64 -17.20 -12.98 1.43
C LYS A 64 -16.74 -11.53 1.52
N LYS A 65 -16.64 -10.97 2.73
CA LYS A 65 -16.13 -9.61 2.96
C LYS A 65 -14.71 -9.47 2.44
N VAL A 66 -13.82 -10.41 2.79
CA VAL A 66 -12.42 -10.41 2.32
C VAL A 66 -12.35 -10.48 0.79
N VAL A 67 -13.10 -11.37 0.15
CA VAL A 67 -13.09 -11.48 -1.33
C VAL A 67 -13.57 -10.18 -1.99
N ILE A 68 -14.65 -9.58 -1.49
CA ILE A 68 -15.16 -8.30 -2.03
C ILE A 68 -14.16 -7.17 -1.80
N ASP A 69 -13.52 -7.14 -0.64
CA ASP A 69 -12.52 -6.14 -0.31
C ASP A 69 -11.30 -6.24 -1.24
N GLN A 70 -10.79 -7.44 -1.47
CA GLN A 70 -9.63 -7.66 -2.34
C GLN A 70 -9.95 -7.45 -3.84
N LEU A 71 -11.19 -7.65 -4.27
CA LEU A 71 -11.59 -7.44 -5.66
C LEU A 71 -11.99 -5.99 -5.98
N VAL A 72 -12.46 -5.23 -4.99
CA VAL A 72 -13.00 -3.88 -5.22
C VAL A 72 -12.24 -2.82 -4.44
N CYS A 73 -12.08 -2.99 -3.14
CA CYS A 73 -11.42 -1.99 -2.29
C CYS A 73 -9.94 -1.86 -2.62
N SER A 74 -9.22 -2.98 -2.70
CA SER A 74 -7.78 -3.01 -3.02
C SER A 74 -7.45 -2.28 -4.33
N PRO A 75 -8.06 -2.59 -5.50
CA PRO A 75 -7.74 -1.87 -6.73
C PRO A 75 -8.15 -0.39 -6.69
N LEU A 76 -9.24 -0.04 -5.99
CA LEU A 76 -9.62 1.36 -5.77
C LEU A 76 -8.58 2.09 -4.91
N CYS A 77 -8.11 1.48 -3.84
CA CYS A 77 -7.11 2.03 -2.94
C CYS A 77 -5.77 2.23 -3.64
N ILE A 78 -5.31 1.24 -4.42
CA ILE A 78 -4.08 1.35 -5.22
C ILE A 78 -4.21 2.46 -6.27
N THR A 79 -5.35 2.55 -6.96
CA THR A 79 -5.59 3.61 -7.95
C THR A 79 -5.58 4.99 -7.28
N MET A 80 -6.24 5.13 -6.13
CA MET A 80 -6.26 6.36 -5.34
C MET A 80 -4.86 6.73 -4.83
N PHE A 81 -4.06 5.74 -4.43
CA PHE A 81 -2.68 5.92 -3.99
C PHE A 81 -1.83 6.58 -5.08
N PHE A 82 -1.83 5.99 -6.28
CA PHE A 82 -1.07 6.52 -7.41
C PHE A 82 -1.62 7.86 -7.89
N LEU A 83 -2.94 8.05 -7.94
CA LEU A 83 -3.56 9.32 -8.31
C LEU A 83 -3.14 10.44 -7.36
N THR A 84 -3.22 10.21 -6.06
CA THR A 84 -2.88 11.21 -5.05
C THR A 84 -1.41 11.57 -5.12
N LEU A 85 -0.53 10.57 -5.28
CA LEU A 85 0.90 10.81 -5.46
C LEU A 85 1.23 11.53 -6.76
N GLY A 86 0.60 11.15 -7.88
CA GLY A 86 0.80 11.79 -9.17
C GLY A 86 0.41 13.27 -9.16
N ILE A 87 -0.68 13.61 -8.47
CA ILE A 87 -1.10 15.01 -8.25
C ILE A 87 -0.07 15.75 -7.38
N LEU A 88 0.38 15.13 -6.28
CA LEU A 88 1.34 15.75 -5.36
C LEU A 88 2.74 15.91 -5.96
N GLU A 89 3.14 15.03 -6.87
CA GLU A 89 4.44 15.05 -7.57
C GLU A 89 4.41 15.88 -8.87
N ASN A 90 3.24 16.41 -9.27
CA ASN A 90 3.01 17.12 -10.54
C ASN A 90 3.32 16.27 -11.80
N ASN A 91 3.02 14.96 -11.75
CA ASN A 91 3.20 14.07 -12.89
C ASN A 91 2.13 14.33 -13.97
N SER A 92 2.48 14.17 -15.25
CA SER A 92 1.51 14.22 -16.34
C SER A 92 0.57 13.00 -16.32
N TRP A 93 -0.62 13.14 -16.91
CA TRP A 93 -1.57 12.02 -17.03
C TRP A 93 -1.00 10.81 -17.78
N SER A 94 -0.11 11.04 -18.75
CA SER A 94 0.59 9.97 -19.47
C SER A 94 1.57 9.22 -18.56
N GLU A 95 2.37 9.93 -17.78
CA GLU A 95 3.34 9.33 -16.84
C GLU A 95 2.62 8.57 -15.74
N LEU A 96 1.54 9.12 -15.20
CA LEU A 96 0.73 8.45 -14.19
C LEU A 96 0.14 7.13 -14.72
N LYS A 97 -0.43 7.14 -15.94
CA LYS A 97 -0.98 5.91 -16.54
C LYS A 97 0.09 4.84 -16.73
N GLU A 98 1.26 5.23 -17.24
CA GLU A 98 2.39 4.31 -17.43
C GLU A 98 2.87 3.74 -16.09
N GLU A 99 2.93 4.59 -15.05
CA GLU A 99 3.33 4.19 -13.71
C GLU A 99 2.33 3.22 -13.08
N VAL A 100 1.03 3.51 -13.16
CA VAL A 100 -0.04 2.62 -12.69
C VAL A 100 0.05 1.26 -13.39
N LEU A 101 0.15 1.23 -14.72
CA LEU A 101 0.23 -0.03 -15.46
C LEU A 101 1.46 -0.87 -15.06
N LYS A 102 2.60 -0.21 -14.80
CA LYS A 102 3.86 -0.90 -14.46
C LYS A 102 4.00 -1.27 -12.98
N LYS A 103 3.37 -0.55 -12.07
CA LYS A 103 3.60 -0.70 -10.62
C LYS A 103 2.38 -1.18 -9.85
N ALA A 104 1.16 -0.82 -10.26
CA ALA A 104 -0.06 -1.19 -9.54
C ALA A 104 -0.24 -2.71 -9.46
N HIS A 105 0.10 -3.45 -10.53
CA HIS A 105 0.01 -4.91 -10.51
C HIS A 105 0.98 -5.54 -9.49
N ARG A 106 2.17 -4.95 -9.26
CA ARG A 106 3.14 -5.46 -8.28
C ARG A 106 2.62 -5.29 -6.86
N LEU A 107 2.03 -4.12 -6.57
CA LEU A 107 1.38 -3.87 -5.29
C LEU A 107 0.20 -4.81 -5.09
N TYR A 108 -0.66 -4.95 -6.11
CA TYR A 108 -1.83 -5.83 -6.05
C TYR A 108 -1.46 -7.29 -5.78
N ILE A 109 -0.46 -7.82 -6.50
CA ILE A 109 0.02 -9.20 -6.27
C ILE A 109 0.61 -9.34 -4.87
N ALA A 110 1.43 -8.39 -4.42
CA ALA A 110 1.98 -8.42 -3.06
C ALA A 110 0.86 -8.40 -2.00
N GLU A 111 -0.19 -7.62 -2.22
CA GLU A 111 -1.36 -7.55 -1.35
C GLU A 111 -2.03 -8.94 -1.23
N TRP A 112 -2.27 -9.61 -2.37
CA TRP A 112 -2.84 -10.96 -2.42
C TRP A 112 -1.94 -12.06 -1.85
N VAL A 113 -0.62 -11.88 -1.90
CA VAL A 113 0.33 -12.87 -1.37
C VAL A 113 0.53 -12.70 0.14
N ILE A 114 0.52 -11.46 0.63
CA ILE A 114 0.83 -11.15 2.04
C ILE A 114 -0.43 -11.26 2.90
N TRP A 115 -1.53 -10.64 2.49
CA TRP A 115 -2.68 -10.46 3.39
C TRP A 115 -3.48 -11.72 3.66
N PRO A 116 -3.84 -12.59 2.69
CA PRO A 116 -4.60 -13.79 3.00
C PRO A 116 -3.87 -14.74 3.97
N PRO A 117 -2.57 -15.05 3.82
CA PRO A 117 -1.83 -15.82 4.81
C PRO A 117 -1.67 -15.10 6.15
N ALA A 118 -1.40 -13.78 6.12
CA ALA A 118 -1.25 -13.00 7.35
C ALA A 118 -2.56 -12.96 8.16
N GLN A 119 -3.70 -12.74 7.50
CA GLN A 119 -5.02 -12.73 8.14
C GLN A 119 -5.40 -14.13 8.65
N LEU A 120 -5.08 -15.18 7.90
CA LEU A 120 -5.28 -16.56 8.39
C LEU A 120 -4.50 -16.80 9.69
N PHE A 121 -3.22 -16.40 9.73
CA PHE A 121 -2.41 -16.55 10.93
C PHE A 121 -2.94 -15.71 12.10
N ASN A 122 -3.34 -14.47 11.81
CA ASN A 122 -3.87 -13.51 12.76
C ASN A 122 -5.15 -14.01 13.46
N PHE A 123 -6.09 -14.56 12.69
CA PHE A 123 -7.35 -15.04 13.25
C PHE A 123 -7.27 -16.44 13.86
N TYR A 124 -6.45 -17.33 13.31
CA TYR A 124 -6.39 -18.72 13.73
C TYR A 124 -5.42 -18.96 14.90
N PHE A 125 -4.22 -18.41 14.84
CA PHE A 125 -3.16 -18.69 15.82
C PHE A 125 -3.00 -17.63 16.90
N LEU A 126 -3.30 -16.35 16.60
CA LEU A 126 -3.05 -15.26 17.54
C LEU A 126 -4.24 -14.94 18.46
N PRO A 127 -4.00 -14.88 19.79
CA PRO A 127 -4.95 -14.31 20.74
C PRO A 127 -5.29 -12.86 20.40
N THR A 128 -6.54 -12.45 20.60
CA THR A 128 -7.08 -11.11 20.24
C THR A 128 -6.18 -9.95 20.68
N ARG A 129 -5.52 -10.04 21.84
CA ARG A 129 -4.62 -9.01 22.39
C ARG A 129 -3.37 -8.72 21.54
N TYR A 130 -2.89 -9.69 20.75
CA TYR A 130 -1.68 -9.52 19.91
C TYR A 130 -1.98 -9.24 18.44
N ARG A 131 -3.24 -9.37 18.02
CA ARG A 131 -3.66 -9.25 16.62
C ARG A 131 -3.31 -7.90 16.01
N VAL A 132 -3.56 -6.82 16.75
CA VAL A 132 -3.26 -5.45 16.31
C VAL A 132 -1.76 -5.22 16.17
N LEU A 133 -0.95 -5.73 17.10
CA LEU A 133 0.51 -5.58 17.03
C LEU A 133 1.09 -6.35 15.83
N TYR A 134 0.62 -7.57 15.61
CA TYR A 134 1.02 -8.38 14.45
C TYR A 134 0.61 -7.72 13.13
N ASP A 135 -0.64 -7.29 13.01
CA ASP A 135 -1.18 -6.63 11.81
C ASP A 135 -0.39 -5.35 11.47
N ASN A 136 -0.07 -4.53 12.49
CA ASN A 136 0.77 -3.34 12.31
C ASN A 136 2.21 -3.69 11.91
N THR A 137 2.76 -4.82 12.36
CA THR A 137 4.11 -5.28 12.00
C THR A 137 4.18 -5.69 10.53
N ILE A 138 3.19 -6.47 10.06
CA ILE A 138 3.06 -6.83 8.64
C ILE A 138 2.82 -5.58 7.79
N SER A 139 1.96 -4.67 8.26
CA SER A 139 1.67 -3.40 7.60
C SER A 139 2.93 -2.56 7.39
N LEU A 140 3.81 -2.47 8.39
CA LEU A 140 5.08 -1.76 8.28
C LEU A 140 5.95 -2.33 7.14
N GLY A 141 6.08 -3.66 7.06
CA GLY A 141 6.82 -4.30 5.98
C GLY A 141 6.21 -4.06 4.60
N TYR A 142 4.88 -4.09 4.52
CA TYR A 142 4.16 -3.77 3.28
C TYR A 142 4.33 -2.29 2.87
N ASP A 143 4.30 -1.36 3.84
CA ASP A 143 4.51 0.08 3.61
C ASP A 143 5.95 0.35 3.09
N VAL A 144 6.96 -0.33 3.64
CA VAL A 144 8.35 -0.29 3.13
C VAL A 144 8.41 -0.76 1.68
N TYR A 145 7.85 -1.93 1.38
CA TYR A 145 7.80 -2.45 0.00
C TYR A 145 7.01 -1.54 -0.95
N THR A 146 5.94 -0.91 -0.47
CA THR A 146 5.15 0.03 -1.26
C THR A 146 5.95 1.28 -1.59
N SER A 147 6.70 1.82 -0.62
CA SER A 147 7.62 2.93 -0.85
C SER A 147 8.72 2.55 -1.84
N GLN A 148 9.30 1.36 -1.70
CA GLN A 148 10.29 0.82 -2.63
C GLN A 148 9.72 0.72 -4.05
N VAL A 149 8.58 0.04 -4.25
CA VAL A 149 7.96 -0.10 -5.59
C VAL A 149 7.64 1.26 -6.21
N LYS A 150 7.19 2.24 -5.40
CA LYS A 150 6.93 3.60 -5.87
C LYS A 150 8.21 4.32 -6.29
N HIS A 151 9.32 4.18 -5.58
CA HIS A 151 10.57 4.91 -5.87
C HIS A 151 11.60 4.10 -6.67
N ASP A 152 11.32 2.83 -6.94
CA ASP A 152 12.15 1.95 -7.75
C ASP A 152 12.34 2.54 -9.15
N ASN A 153 13.62 2.78 -9.49
CA ASN A 153 14.10 3.36 -10.74
C ASN A 153 14.00 2.40 -11.95
N VAL A 154 13.00 1.52 -12.01
CA VAL A 154 12.75 0.67 -13.20
C VAL A 154 12.57 1.52 -14.47
N THR A 155 12.18 2.80 -14.32
CA THR A 155 12.10 3.79 -15.40
C THR A 155 13.46 4.32 -15.87
N ALA A 156 14.52 4.29 -15.05
CA ALA A 156 15.85 4.79 -15.41
C ALA A 156 16.60 3.81 -16.34
N ASN A 157 16.52 2.50 -16.06
CA ASN A 157 17.21 1.49 -16.86
C ASN A 157 16.60 1.30 -18.26
N ALA A 158 15.30 1.55 -18.44
CA ALA A 158 14.66 1.49 -19.75
C ALA A 158 15.00 2.71 -20.66
N ARG A 159 15.38 3.85 -20.06
CA ARG A 159 15.89 5.02 -20.81
C ARG A 159 17.38 4.91 -21.15
N SER A 160 18.19 4.27 -20.29
CA SER A 160 19.63 4.05 -20.56
C SER A 160 19.92 3.00 -21.63
N MET A 161 18.96 2.13 -21.98
CA MET A 161 19.09 1.14 -23.05
C MET A 161 18.59 1.62 -24.43
N LYS A 162 18.08 2.86 -24.52
CA LYS A 162 17.58 3.48 -25.76
C LYS A 162 18.44 4.65 -26.25
N LEU A 163 19.61 4.87 -25.66
CA LEU A 163 20.66 5.78 -26.12
C LEU A 163 21.90 4.95 -26.46
#